data_AF-A0A0N5AN19-F1
#
_entry.id   AF-A0A0N5AN19-F1
#
_cell.length_a   1.000
_cell.length_b   1.000
_cell.length_c   1.000
_cell.angle_alpha   90.00
_cell.angle_beta   90.00
_cell.angle_gamma   90.00
#
_symmetry.space_group_name_H-M   'P 1'
#
loop_
_entity.id
_entity.type
_entity.pdbx_description
1 polymer ?
#
loop_
_entity_poly.entity_id
_entity_poly.type
_entity_poly.pdbx_seq_one_letter_code
_entity_poly.pdbx_strand_id
1 'polypeptide(L)'
;MGYCDPEFSQEQIDCICEALYRAKDGKKLAQLFAGNDYNLMLYHCQHSNVVIRAYLYMLFYCQRFEEFFQVIASHTFEQKYFKELQDLWYEAHYAQNEQRRQKELGAVEKYRLRQKYKPPMTIWDGEETIYNFKENARKVLRIFYKRNKYPTLEEKNEISKLTDLKIVQISNWFKNRRQRDKPRGVC
;
A
#
# COMPACT_ATOMS: atom_id res chain seq x y z
N MET A 1 3.36 -48.78 -15.01
CA MET A 1 3.56 -47.37 -15.40
C MET A 1 3.03 -46.47 -14.29
N GLY A 2 3.87 -46.04 -13.36
CA GLY A 2 3.54 -44.95 -12.45
C GLY A 2 3.95 -43.66 -13.14
N TYR A 3 3.00 -42.77 -13.40
CA TYR A 3 3.26 -41.47 -14.00
C TYR A 3 4.13 -40.65 -13.04
N CYS A 4 5.34 -40.30 -13.46
CA CYS A 4 6.13 -39.23 -12.85
C CYS A 4 5.37 -37.92 -13.09
N ASP A 5 4.72 -37.38 -12.07
CA ASP A 5 4.50 -35.94 -12.03
C ASP A 5 5.88 -35.28 -11.89
N PRO A 6 6.30 -34.38 -12.79
CA PRO A 6 7.51 -33.62 -12.59
C PRO A 6 7.26 -32.66 -11.44
N GLU A 7 7.77 -32.96 -10.25
CA GLU A 7 7.89 -31.99 -9.17
C GLU A 7 8.64 -30.78 -9.72
N PHE A 8 7.93 -29.66 -9.92
CA PHE A 8 8.54 -28.43 -10.38
C PHE A 8 9.60 -28.01 -9.37
N SER A 9 10.79 -27.64 -9.86
CA SER A 9 11.81 -27.06 -8.98
C SER A 9 11.33 -25.72 -8.42
N GLN A 10 11.87 -25.29 -7.28
CA GLN A 10 11.54 -24.00 -6.67
C GLN A 10 11.74 -22.82 -7.66
N GLU A 11 12.77 -22.89 -8.49
CA GLU A 11 13.05 -21.87 -9.52
C GLU A 11 12.00 -21.86 -10.64
N GLN A 12 11.50 -23.03 -11.03
CA GLN A 12 10.42 -23.15 -12.01
C GLN A 12 9.12 -22.59 -11.44
N ILE A 13 8.81 -22.88 -10.17
CA ILE A 13 7.63 -22.34 -9.46
C ILE A 13 7.73 -20.81 -9.37
N ASP A 14 8.89 -20.26 -9.01
CA ASP A 14 9.12 -18.81 -8.95
C ASP A 14 8.91 -18.17 -10.33
N CYS A 15 9.47 -18.76 -11.40
CA CYS A 15 9.31 -18.27 -12.77
C CYS A 15 7.85 -18.28 -13.24
N ILE A 16 7.12 -19.37 -12.98
CA ILE A 16 5.70 -19.49 -13.31
C ILE A 16 4.88 -18.46 -12.52
N CYS A 17 5.11 -18.35 -11.21
CA CYS A 17 4.42 -17.38 -10.35
C CYS A 17 4.65 -15.94 -10.82
N GLU A 18 5.90 -15.56 -11.10
CA GLU A 18 6.24 -14.22 -11.59
C GLU A 18 5.62 -13.93 -12.95
N ALA A 19 5.64 -14.88 -13.89
CA ALA A 19 5.06 -14.72 -15.21
C ALA A 19 3.53 -14.54 -15.14
N LEU A 20 2.84 -15.39 -14.38
CA LEU A 20 1.39 -15.31 -14.19
C LEU A 20 0.97 -14.04 -13.45
N TYR A 21 1.74 -13.64 -12.43
CA TYR A 21 1.50 -12.40 -11.70
C TYR A 21 1.68 -11.16 -12.59
N ARG A 22 2.72 -11.13 -13.44
CA ARG A 22 2.93 -10.04 -14.43
C ARG A 22 1.83 -9.99 -15.48
N ALA A 23 1.36 -11.15 -15.93
CA ALA A 23 0.23 -11.25 -16.84
C ALA A 23 -1.13 -10.92 -16.19
N LYS A 24 -1.17 -10.76 -14.86
CA LYS A 24 -2.40 -10.56 -14.06
C LYS A 24 -3.43 -11.66 -14.32
N ASP A 25 -2.97 -12.89 -14.56
CA ASP A 25 -3.82 -14.05 -14.84
C ASP A 25 -4.24 -14.74 -13.53
N GLY A 26 -5.19 -14.13 -12.83
CA GLY A 26 -5.70 -14.64 -11.55
C GLY A 26 -6.35 -16.02 -11.65
N LYS A 27 -6.94 -16.36 -12.81
CA LYS A 27 -7.58 -17.65 -13.04
C LYS A 27 -6.56 -18.79 -13.08
N LYS A 28 -5.46 -18.62 -13.82
CA LYS A 28 -4.39 -19.63 -13.85
C LYS A 28 -3.67 -19.74 -12.53
N LEU A 29 -3.49 -18.63 -11.80
CA LEU A 29 -2.95 -18.67 -10.44
C LEU A 29 -3.87 -19.46 -9.50
N ALA A 30 -5.18 -19.25 -9.57
CA ALA A 30 -6.14 -20.03 -8.78
C ALA A 30 -6.05 -21.53 -9.10
N GLN A 31 -5.91 -21.90 -10.38
CA GLN A 31 -5.71 -23.30 -10.79
C GLN A 31 -4.38 -23.87 -10.27
N LEU A 32 -3.29 -23.11 -10.37
CA LEU A 32 -1.96 -23.50 -9.90
C LEU A 32 -1.94 -23.75 -8.39
N PHE A 33 -2.62 -22.91 -7.62
CA PHE A 33 -2.71 -23.04 -6.16
C PHE A 33 -3.81 -24.00 -5.69
N ALA A 34 -4.84 -24.27 -6.51
CA ALA A 34 -5.90 -25.24 -6.18
C ALA A 34 -5.51 -26.69 -6.47
N GLY A 35 -4.65 -26.93 -7.48
CA GLY A 35 -4.16 -28.27 -7.82
C GLY A 35 -3.06 -28.79 -6.89
N ASN A 36 -2.48 -27.91 -6.06
CA ASN A 36 -1.52 -28.29 -5.04
C ASN A 36 -2.26 -28.46 -3.71
N ASP A 37 -2.69 -29.69 -3.39
CA ASP A 37 -3.26 -30.11 -2.09
C ASP A 37 -2.28 -29.99 -0.90
N TYR A 38 -1.21 -29.20 -1.04
CA TYR A 38 -0.27 -28.95 0.03
C TYR A 38 -0.83 -27.85 0.94
N ASN A 39 -0.85 -28.16 2.23
CA ASN A 39 -1.38 -27.31 3.29
C ASN A 39 -0.97 -25.84 3.12
N LEU A 40 -1.98 -24.96 2.99
CA LEU A 40 -1.88 -23.51 3.06
C LEU A 40 -1.00 -23.00 4.22
N MET A 41 -0.83 -23.77 5.30
CA MET A 41 0.08 -23.44 6.41
C MET A 41 1.58 -23.71 6.14
N LEU A 42 1.95 -24.65 5.26
CA LEU A 42 3.35 -24.92 4.90
C LEU A 42 3.90 -23.84 3.96
N TYR A 43 3.04 -23.23 3.16
CA TYR A 43 3.42 -22.20 2.18
C TYR A 43 3.87 -20.87 2.80
N HIS A 44 3.55 -20.61 4.06
CA HIS A 44 3.80 -19.31 4.69
C HIS A 44 5.23 -19.12 5.22
N CYS A 45 5.99 -20.20 5.41
CA CYS A 45 7.28 -20.13 6.11
C CYS A 45 8.52 -20.38 5.23
N GLN A 46 8.36 -20.90 4.00
CA GLN A 46 9.49 -21.35 3.17
C GLN A 46 9.54 -20.79 1.74
N HIS A 47 8.55 -20.00 1.31
CA HIS A 47 8.47 -19.57 -0.09
C HIS A 47 9.07 -18.18 -0.33
N SER A 48 9.60 -18.00 -1.55
CA SER A 48 10.15 -16.74 -2.02
C SER A 48 9.11 -15.62 -2.02
N ASN A 49 9.58 -14.37 -1.94
CA ASN A 49 8.73 -13.18 -2.09
C ASN A 49 7.85 -13.22 -3.34
N VAL A 50 8.30 -13.90 -4.41
CA VAL A 50 7.60 -14.02 -5.69
C VAL A 50 6.34 -14.87 -5.57
N VAL A 51 6.44 -16.04 -4.92
CA VAL A 51 5.30 -16.95 -4.74
C VAL A 51 4.25 -16.32 -3.84
N ILE A 52 4.66 -15.69 -2.73
CA ILE A 52 3.71 -15.02 -1.83
C ILE A 52 3.01 -13.86 -2.52
N ARG A 53 3.70 -13.09 -3.37
CA ARG A 53 3.07 -12.03 -4.20
C ARG A 53 2.03 -12.61 -5.16
N ALA A 54 2.36 -13.69 -5.86
CA ALA A 54 1.44 -14.39 -6.76
C ALA A 54 0.20 -14.93 -6.02
N TYR A 55 0.43 -15.49 -4.84
CA TYR A 55 -0.62 -16.00 -3.96
C TYR A 55 -1.54 -14.90 -3.42
N LEU A 56 -1.00 -13.77 -2.97
CA LEU A 56 -1.77 -12.59 -2.57
C LEU A 56 -2.67 -12.09 -3.71
N TYR A 57 -2.16 -12.05 -4.94
CA TYR A 57 -2.98 -11.65 -6.09
C TYR A 57 -4.10 -12.65 -6.40
N MET A 58 -3.82 -13.95 -6.26
CA MET A 58 -4.85 -14.99 -6.38
C MET A 58 -5.96 -14.80 -5.32
N LEU A 59 -5.60 -14.58 -4.06
CA LEU A 59 -6.58 -14.32 -2.99
C LEU A 59 -7.45 -13.09 -3.29
N PHE A 60 -6.84 -12.02 -3.81
CA PHE A 60 -7.55 -10.83 -4.28
C PHE A 60 -8.53 -11.16 -5.42
N TYR A 61 -8.09 -11.92 -6.43
CA TYR A 61 -8.93 -12.35 -7.55
C TYR A 61 -10.13 -13.20 -7.10
N CYS A 62 -9.89 -14.13 -6.18
CA CYS A 62 -10.91 -14.99 -5.58
C CYS A 62 -11.78 -14.28 -4.53
N GLN A 63 -11.54 -12.98 -4.28
CA GLN A 63 -12.28 -12.16 -3.31
C GLN A 63 -12.19 -12.69 -1.85
N ARG A 64 -11.12 -13.44 -1.53
CA ARG A 64 -10.83 -13.97 -0.20
C ARG A 64 -10.06 -12.93 0.63
N PHE A 65 -10.73 -11.80 0.90
CA PHE A 65 -10.07 -10.63 1.50
C PHE A 65 -9.56 -10.86 2.92
N GLU A 66 -10.25 -11.65 3.74
CA GLU A 66 -9.84 -11.90 5.13
C GLU A 66 -8.48 -12.59 5.19
N GLU A 67 -8.30 -13.64 4.38
CA GLU A 67 -7.03 -14.36 4.25
C GLU A 67 -5.96 -13.48 3.61
N PHE A 68 -6.31 -12.69 2.59
CA PHE A 68 -5.40 -11.72 1.99
C PHE A 68 -4.78 -10.80 3.05
N PHE A 69 -5.61 -10.21 3.92
CA PHE A 69 -5.14 -9.29 4.96
C PHE A 69 -4.30 -9.99 6.04
N GLN A 70 -4.59 -11.25 6.36
CA GLN A 70 -3.77 -12.02 7.29
C GLN A 70 -2.38 -12.32 6.72
N VAL A 71 -2.32 -12.76 5.46
CA VAL A 71 -1.08 -13.18 4.80
C VAL A 71 -0.15 -12.00 4.58
N ILE A 72 -0.66 -10.89 4.05
CA ILE A 72 0.16 -9.70 3.80
C ILE A 72 0.69 -9.07 5.10
N ALA A 73 0.00 -9.25 6.23
CA ALA A 73 0.41 -8.74 7.53
C ALA A 73 1.40 -9.67 8.27
N SER A 74 1.51 -10.94 7.88
CA SER A 74 2.38 -11.93 8.55
C SER A 74 3.71 -12.18 7.85
N HIS A 75 3.84 -11.85 6.56
CA HIS A 75 5.04 -12.13 5.77
C HIS A 75 5.93 -10.90 5.63
N THR A 76 7.24 -11.06 5.77
CA THR A 76 8.20 -9.99 5.48
C THR A 76 8.51 -9.92 3.99
N PHE A 77 8.50 -8.72 3.42
CA PHE A 77 8.78 -8.52 2.00
C PHE A 77 10.08 -7.74 1.76
N GLU A 78 10.68 -7.94 0.58
CA GLU A 78 11.75 -7.06 0.11
C GLU A 78 11.20 -5.69 -0.31
N GLN A 79 11.93 -4.61 0.02
CA GLN A 79 11.51 -3.22 -0.24
C GLN A 79 11.12 -2.92 -1.70
N LYS A 80 11.75 -3.60 -2.67
CA LYS A 80 11.41 -3.45 -4.11
C LYS A 80 9.93 -3.76 -4.41
N TYR A 81 9.27 -4.57 -3.58
CA TYR A 81 7.88 -4.97 -3.76
C TYR A 81 6.89 -4.13 -2.96
N PHE A 82 7.35 -3.23 -2.07
CA PHE A 82 6.47 -2.51 -1.15
C PHE A 82 5.44 -1.65 -1.86
N LYS A 83 5.86 -0.89 -2.88
CA LYS A 83 4.95 -0.02 -3.63
C LYS A 83 3.79 -0.81 -4.25
N GLU A 84 4.13 -1.92 -4.89
CA GLU A 84 3.16 -2.79 -5.54
C GLU A 84 2.20 -3.46 -4.53
N LEU A 85 2.73 -3.94 -3.40
CA LEU A 85 1.94 -4.55 -2.35
C LEU A 85 1.03 -3.54 -1.64
N GLN A 86 1.48 -2.30 -1.48
CA GLN A 86 0.66 -1.20 -0.95
C GLN A 86 -0.48 -0.86 -1.92
N ASP A 87 -0.23 -0.82 -3.22
CA ASP A 87 -1.28 -0.63 -4.22
C ASP A 87 -2.30 -1.76 -4.13
N LEU A 88 -1.84 -3.02 -4.09
CA LEU A 88 -2.71 -4.19 -3.96
C LEU A 88 -3.52 -4.20 -2.64
N TRP A 89 -2.92 -3.78 -1.52
CA TRP A 89 -3.59 -3.63 -0.23
C TRP A 89 -4.77 -2.66 -0.31
N TYR A 90 -4.59 -1.52 -0.94
CA TYR A 90 -5.67 -0.54 -1.09
C TYR A 90 -6.73 -1.00 -2.07
N GLU A 91 -6.36 -1.60 -3.20
CA GLU A 91 -7.31 -2.18 -4.14
C GLU A 91 -8.16 -3.28 -3.48
N ALA A 92 -7.57 -4.13 -2.63
CA ALA A 92 -8.30 -5.12 -1.85
C ALA A 92 -9.34 -4.48 -0.91
N HIS A 93 -8.96 -3.40 -0.20
CA HIS A 93 -9.89 -2.66 0.65
C HIS A 93 -10.99 -1.94 -0.13
N TYR A 94 -10.69 -1.41 -1.31
CA TYR A 94 -11.69 -0.79 -2.18
C TYR A 94 -12.69 -1.84 -2.65
N ALA A 95 -12.22 -2.94 -3.22
CA ALA A 95 -13.06 -4.04 -3.70
C ALA A 95 -13.96 -4.60 -2.58
N GLN A 96 -13.41 -4.85 -1.38
CA GLN A 96 -14.20 -5.32 -0.24
C GLN A 96 -15.30 -4.32 0.17
N ASN A 97 -15.04 -3.02 0.10
CA ASN A 97 -16.05 -2.00 0.43
C ASN A 97 -17.09 -1.82 -0.68
N GLU A 98 -16.68 -1.90 -1.95
CA GLU A 98 -17.57 -1.85 -3.11
C GLU A 98 -18.55 -3.02 -3.09
N GLN A 99 -18.10 -4.22 -2.73
CA GLN A 99 -18.96 -5.39 -2.55
C GLN A 99 -19.99 -5.21 -1.45
N ARG A 100 -19.55 -4.75 -0.26
CA ARG A 100 -20.45 -4.55 0.89
C ARG A 100 -21.52 -3.49 0.63
N ARG A 101 -21.24 -2.51 -0.22
CA ARG A 101 -22.14 -1.39 -0.51
C ARG A 101 -22.85 -1.49 -1.85
N GLN A 102 -22.47 -2.47 -2.67
CA GLN A 102 -22.92 -2.65 -4.06
C GLN A 102 -22.83 -1.36 -4.88
N LYS A 103 -21.80 -0.55 -4.64
CA LYS A 103 -21.61 0.76 -5.24
C LYS A 103 -20.12 1.07 -5.38
N GLU A 104 -19.75 1.62 -6.53
CA GLU A 104 -18.40 2.10 -6.81
C GLU A 104 -17.98 3.22 -5.85
N LEU A 105 -16.73 3.19 -5.39
CA LEU A 105 -16.21 4.17 -4.44
C LEU A 105 -15.77 5.44 -5.15
N GLY A 106 -16.28 6.58 -4.67
CA GLY A 106 -15.79 7.88 -5.09
C GLY A 106 -14.38 8.20 -4.55
N ALA A 107 -13.71 9.18 -5.14
CA ALA A 107 -12.34 9.58 -4.76
C ALA A 107 -12.21 9.94 -3.26
N VAL A 108 -13.24 10.56 -2.67
CA VAL A 108 -13.28 10.92 -1.23
C VAL A 108 -13.35 9.68 -0.36
N GLU A 109 -14.09 8.65 -0.78
CA GLU A 109 -14.25 7.42 -0.02
C GLU A 109 -12.98 6.57 -0.09
N LYS A 110 -12.36 6.47 -1.27
CA LYS A 110 -11.02 5.88 -1.42
C LYS A 110 -10.00 6.58 -0.53
N TYR A 111 -10.04 7.92 -0.44
CA TYR A 111 -9.19 8.67 0.51
C TYR A 111 -9.46 8.30 1.98
N ARG A 112 -10.73 8.21 2.39
CA ARG A 112 -11.10 7.80 3.76
C ARG A 112 -10.60 6.39 4.08
N LEU A 113 -10.70 5.46 3.13
CA LEU A 113 -10.20 4.09 3.30
C LEU A 113 -8.69 4.05 3.44
N ARG A 114 -7.93 4.82 2.64
CA ARG A 114 -6.47 4.93 2.81
C ARG A 114 -6.06 5.48 4.18
N GLN A 115 -6.88 6.35 4.77
CA GLN A 115 -6.63 6.87 6.12
C GLN A 115 -7.00 5.85 7.21
N LYS A 116 -8.06 5.07 6.99
CA LYS A 116 -8.54 4.08 7.95
C LYS A 116 -7.67 2.83 7.98
N TYR A 117 -7.24 2.36 6.82
CA TYR A 117 -6.51 1.12 6.63
C TYR A 117 -5.09 1.41 6.15
N LYS A 118 -4.24 1.86 7.08
CA LYS A 118 -2.80 2.01 6.80
C LYS A 118 -2.19 0.61 6.50
N PRO A 119 -1.24 0.52 5.56
CA PRO A 119 -0.56 -0.73 5.25
C PRO A 119 0.20 -1.26 6.48
N PRO A 120 0.29 -2.58 6.65
CA PRO A 120 1.07 -3.18 7.74
C PRO A 120 2.58 -2.93 7.57
N MET A 121 3.33 -2.99 8.68
CA MET A 121 4.79 -2.79 8.70
C MET A 121 5.56 -3.79 7.84
N THR A 122 4.94 -4.92 7.50
CA THR A 122 5.48 -5.94 6.60
C THR A 122 5.69 -5.46 5.16
N ILE A 123 4.91 -4.46 4.73
CA ILE A 123 4.99 -3.84 3.39
C ILE A 123 5.26 -2.35 3.48
N TRP A 124 5.71 -1.87 4.64
CA TRP A 124 5.91 -0.45 4.93
C TRP A 124 7.03 -0.25 5.95
N ASP A 125 8.11 0.41 5.55
CA ASP A 125 9.31 0.67 6.38
C ASP A 125 9.07 1.63 7.57
N GLY A 126 7.82 1.94 7.93
CA GLY A 126 7.49 2.89 9.00
C GLY A 126 7.88 4.34 8.69
N GLU A 127 8.51 4.61 7.54
CA GLU A 127 8.66 5.97 7.03
C GLU A 127 7.28 6.48 6.61
N GLU A 128 6.62 7.16 7.54
CA GLU A 128 5.49 8.03 7.24
C GLU A 128 5.99 9.10 6.28
N THR A 129 5.85 8.86 4.98
CA THR A 129 5.61 9.94 4.03
C THR A 129 4.16 10.39 4.19
N ILE A 130 3.83 10.89 5.38
CA ILE A 130 2.71 11.81 5.53
C ILE A 130 3.05 13.01 4.61
N TYR A 131 2.44 13.00 3.42
CA TYR A 131 2.30 14.11 2.46
C TYR A 131 3.53 14.59 1.67
N ASN A 132 4.40 13.71 1.14
CA ASN A 132 5.58 14.13 0.34
C ASN A 132 6.57 15.07 1.08
N PHE A 133 6.56 15.09 2.41
CA PHE A 133 7.46 15.94 3.19
C PHE A 133 8.48 15.08 3.94
N LYS A 134 9.77 15.27 3.66
CA LYS A 134 10.85 14.71 4.49
C LYS A 134 10.73 15.24 5.93
N GLU A 135 11.24 14.51 6.92
CA GLU A 135 11.17 14.93 8.33
C GLU A 135 11.80 16.32 8.56
N ASN A 136 12.88 16.63 7.85
CA ASN A 136 13.49 17.96 7.85
C ASN A 136 12.51 19.05 7.38
N ALA A 137 11.78 18.80 6.29
CA ALA A 137 10.82 19.75 5.75
C ALA A 137 9.68 20.04 6.74
N ARG A 138 9.25 19.04 7.51
CA ARG A 138 8.24 19.23 8.57
C ARG A 138 8.74 20.11 9.70
N LYS A 139 9.99 19.93 10.13
CA LYS A 139 10.60 20.77 11.17
C LYS A 139 10.64 22.23 10.72
N VAL A 140 11.13 22.49 9.51
CA VAL A 140 11.18 23.84 8.92
C VAL A 140 9.78 24.46 8.83
N LEU A 141 8.80 23.76 8.25
CA LEU A 141 7.42 24.25 8.14
C LEU A 141 6.79 24.61 9.50
N ARG A 142 7.04 23.80 10.55
CA ARG A 142 6.56 24.09 11.90
C ARG A 142 7.21 25.32 12.52
N ILE A 143 8.51 25.52 12.33
CA ILE A 143 9.25 26.69 12.82
C ILE A 143 8.70 27.96 12.16
N PHE A 144 8.59 27.99 10.84
CA PHE A 144 8.02 29.12 10.11
C PHE A 144 6.57 29.41 10.52
N TYR A 145 5.75 28.37 10.70
CA TYR A 145 4.36 28.55 11.13
C TYR A 145 4.21 29.14 12.53
N LYS A 146 5.11 28.79 13.46
CA LYS A 146 5.14 29.41 14.79
C LYS A 146 5.48 30.89 14.72
N ARG A 147 6.34 31.29 13.76
CA ARG A 147 6.72 32.69 13.52
C ARG A 147 5.61 33.48 12.82
N ASN A 148 5.08 32.94 11.72
CA ASN A 148 4.04 33.58 10.92
C ASN A 148 3.07 32.53 10.33
N LYS A 149 1.78 32.63 10.66
CA LYS A 149 0.74 31.73 10.14
C LYS A 149 0.31 32.02 8.70
N TYR A 150 0.68 33.19 8.16
CA TYR A 150 0.36 33.67 6.82
C TYR A 150 1.64 34.11 6.09
N PRO A 151 2.46 33.17 5.62
CA PRO A 151 3.75 33.49 5.04
C PRO A 151 3.60 34.27 3.74
N THR A 152 4.46 35.27 3.55
CA THR A 152 4.55 36.05 2.31
C THR A 152 5.12 35.19 1.17
N LEU A 153 5.10 35.69 -0.07
CA LEU A 153 5.71 34.98 -1.21
C LEU A 153 7.22 34.75 -1.00
N GLU A 154 7.89 35.74 -0.39
CA GLU A 154 9.31 35.66 -0.07
C GLU A 154 9.62 34.58 0.98
N GLU A 155 8.84 34.52 2.07
CA GLU A 155 8.97 33.47 3.07
C GLU A 155 8.66 32.08 2.48
N LYS A 156 7.71 31.98 1.56
CA LYS A 156 7.45 30.71 0.86
C LYS A 156 8.62 30.29 -0.03
N ASN A 157 9.31 31.23 -0.67
CA ASN A 157 10.51 30.96 -1.45
C ASN A 157 11.67 30.50 -0.55
N GLU A 158 11.83 31.12 0.62
CA GLU A 158 12.81 30.71 1.62
C GLU A 158 12.55 29.27 2.10
N ILE A 159 11.31 28.95 2.46
CA ILE A 159 10.91 27.60 2.84
C ILE A 159 11.16 26.62 1.69
N SER A 160 10.84 26.99 0.45
CA SER A 160 11.05 26.15 -0.74
C SER A 160 12.53 25.77 -0.89
N LYS A 161 13.45 26.73 -0.75
CA LYS A 161 14.90 26.50 -0.79
C LYS A 161 15.40 25.58 0.32
N LEU A 162 14.83 25.68 1.52
CA LEU A 162 15.26 24.88 2.68
C LEU A 162 14.70 23.46 2.70
N THR A 163 13.63 23.21 1.95
CA THR A 163 12.83 21.97 2.08
C THR A 163 12.66 21.20 0.77
N ASP A 164 13.12 21.76 -0.35
CA ASP A 164 12.88 21.29 -1.73
C ASP A 164 11.41 21.13 -2.10
N LEU A 165 10.52 21.85 -1.40
CA LEU A 165 9.09 21.78 -1.63
C LEU A 165 8.64 22.84 -2.62
N LYS A 166 7.70 22.47 -3.50
CA LYS A 166 7.05 23.43 -4.38
C LYS A 166 6.23 24.43 -3.55
N ILE A 167 6.21 25.69 -3.97
CA ILE A 167 5.45 26.78 -3.32
C ILE A 167 3.97 26.42 -3.11
N VAL A 168 3.38 25.66 -4.03
CA VAL A 168 2.00 25.15 -3.93
C VAL A 168 1.85 24.18 -2.75
N GLN A 169 2.81 23.27 -2.54
CA GLN A 169 2.80 22.31 -1.42
C GLN A 169 2.90 23.06 -0.08
N ILE A 170 3.77 24.07 -0.01
CA ILE A 170 3.92 24.94 1.16
C ILE A 170 2.61 25.69 1.41
N SER A 171 2.03 26.32 0.38
CA SER A 171 0.77 27.07 0.50
C SER A 171 -0.39 26.19 1.01
N ASN A 172 -0.50 24.96 0.49
CA ASN A 172 -1.50 23.99 0.94
C ASN A 172 -1.24 23.54 2.38
N TRP A 173 0.01 23.31 2.77
CA TRP A 173 0.36 22.96 4.14
C TRP A 173 -0.07 24.04 5.14
N PHE A 174 0.25 25.31 4.86
CA PHE A 174 -0.15 26.43 5.73
C PHE A 174 -1.67 26.60 5.79
N LYS A 175 -2.37 26.47 4.65
CA LYS A 175 -3.84 26.47 4.60
C LYS A 175 -4.45 25.38 5.47
N ASN A 176 -3.97 24.14 5.31
CA ASN A 176 -4.48 22.98 6.05
C ASN A 176 -4.16 23.08 7.55
N ARG A 177 -2.98 23.62 7.92
CA ARG A 177 -2.61 23.81 9.32
C ARG A 177 -3.53 24.82 10.01
N ARG A 178 -3.82 25.95 9.37
CA ARG A 178 -4.79 26.94 9.89
C ARG A 178 -6.19 26.37 10.04
N GLN A 179 -6.62 25.50 9.12
CA GLN A 179 -7.93 24.82 9.24
C GLN A 179 -7.99 23.89 10.45
N ARG A 180 -6.89 23.19 10.78
CA ARG A 180 -6.80 22.33 11.96
C ARG A 180 -6.70 23.12 13.28
N ASP A 181 -6.13 24.33 13.22
CA ASP A 181 -6.00 25.21 14.38
C ASP A 181 -7.27 26.01 14.68
N LYS A 182 -8.24 26.06 13.74
CA LYS A 182 -9.56 26.58 14.07
C LYS A 182 -10.18 25.65 15.11
N PRO A 183 -10.69 26.18 16.26
CA PRO A 183 -11.46 25.36 17.17
C PRO A 183 -12.60 24.74 16.36
N ARG A 184 -12.80 23.42 16.50
CA ARG A 184 -14.02 22.80 15.97
C ARG A 184 -15.15 23.51 16.70
N GLY A 185 -15.92 24.32 15.98
CA GLY A 185 -17.09 24.97 16.55
C GLY A 185 -17.91 23.89 17.22
N VAL A 186 -18.10 24.04 18.54
CA VAL A 186 -19.19 23.43 19.26
C VAL A 186 -20.45 23.98 18.58
N CYS A 187 -21.16 23.11 17.89
CA CYS A 187 -22.55 23.27 17.49
C CYS A 187 -23.23 21.98 17.90
#